data_AF-A0A8B8UDR8-F1
#
_entry.id   AF-A0A8B8UDR8-F1
#
_cell.length_a   1.000
_cell.length_b   1.000
_cell.length_c   1.000
_cell.angle_alpha   90.00
_cell.angle_beta   90.00
_cell.angle_gamma   90.00
#
_symmetry.space_group_name_H-M   'P 1'
#
loop_
_entity.id
_entity.type
_entity.pdbx_description
1 polymer ?
#
loop_
_entity_poly.entity_id
_entity_poly.type
_entity_poly.pdbx_seq_one_letter_code
_entity_poly.pdbx_strand_id
1 'polypeptide(L)'
;MSRQACHLTPPRTGERQQRTWEKAYQDHRRKVQEAQPLVDTRAPLTLGHLHLKLKKLKLEEGRLSVIDRDNRLLLEKVSCIMRTRGQASSRSACTRRRWGN
;
A
#
# COMPACT_ATOMS: atom_id res chain seq x y z
N MET A 1 10.26 28.84 54.92
CA MET A 1 9.09 28.60 54.04
C MET A 1 8.80 27.11 54.04
N SER A 2 7.98 26.65 54.99
CA SER A 2 7.77 25.20 55.20
C SER A 2 6.54 24.73 54.42
N ARG A 3 6.77 23.84 53.46
CA ARG A 3 5.71 23.17 52.69
C ARG A 3 4.97 22.23 53.63
N GLN A 4 3.74 22.58 53.98
CA GLN A 4 2.85 21.65 54.67
C GLN A 4 2.42 20.59 53.67
N ALA A 5 2.94 19.38 53.83
CA ALA A 5 2.45 18.22 53.10
C ALA A 5 1.01 17.99 53.52
N CYS A 6 0.06 18.11 52.58
CA CYS A 6 -1.33 17.73 52.83
C CYS A 6 -1.37 16.23 53.09
N HIS A 7 -1.30 15.84 54.36
CA HIS A 7 -1.57 14.46 54.78
C HIS A 7 -3.06 14.25 54.53
N LEU A 8 -3.40 13.65 53.39
CA LEU A 8 -4.72 13.09 53.16
C LEU A 8 -4.83 11.86 54.07
N THR A 9 -5.06 12.07 55.36
CA THR A 9 -5.58 11.02 56.22
C THR A 9 -6.99 10.69 55.71
N PRO A 10 -7.23 9.48 55.18
CA PRO A 10 -8.57 9.07 54.82
C PRO A 10 -9.46 9.16 56.06
N PRO A 11 -10.76 9.50 55.92
CA PRO A 11 -11.67 9.45 57.05
C PRO A 11 -11.60 8.06 57.67
N ARG A 12 -11.66 7.96 59.01
CA ARG A 12 -11.70 6.67 59.74
C ARG A 12 -13.00 5.95 59.38
N THR A 13 -13.00 5.29 58.24
CA THR A 13 -14.04 4.39 57.79
C THR A 13 -13.95 3.13 58.64
N GLY A 14 -15.09 2.69 59.20
CA GLY A 14 -15.14 1.44 59.95
C GLY A 14 -14.56 0.28 59.13
N GLU A 15 -13.94 -0.71 59.78
CA GLU A 15 -13.19 -1.79 59.13
C GLU A 15 -13.93 -2.47 57.97
N ARG A 16 -15.26 -2.60 58.11
CA ARG A 16 -16.14 -3.17 57.08
C ARG A 16 -16.18 -2.31 55.82
N GLN A 17 -16.22 -0.98 55.98
CA GLN A 17 -16.22 -0.03 54.87
C GLN A 17 -14.85 0.00 54.17
N GLN A 18 -13.77 -0.08 54.94
CA GLN A 18 -12.40 -0.21 54.43
C GLN A 18 -12.25 -1.47 53.57
N ARG A 19 -12.70 -2.62 54.06
CA ARG A 19 -12.66 -3.90 53.33
C ARG A 19 -13.49 -3.89 52.05
N THR A 20 -14.66 -3.24 52.06
CA THR A 20 -15.49 -3.09 50.86
C THR A 20 -14.79 -2.25 49.79
N TRP A 21 -14.15 -1.15 50.19
CA TRP A 21 -13.35 -0.32 49.29
C TRP A 21 -12.15 -1.05 48.72
N GLU A 22 -11.41 -1.77 49.57
CA GLU A 22 -10.26 -2.59 49.17
C GLU A 22 -10.68 -3.63 48.12
N LYS A 23 -11.79 -4.33 48.36
CA LYS A 23 -12.34 -5.33 47.44
C LYS A 23 -12.76 -4.70 46.10
N ALA A 24 -13.49 -3.58 46.15
CA ALA A 24 -13.93 -2.88 44.93
C ALA A 24 -12.74 -2.39 44.10
N TYR A 25 -11.68 -1.93 44.76
CA TYR A 25 -10.44 -1.50 44.11
C TYR A 25 -9.72 -2.68 43.44
N GLN A 26 -9.56 -3.80 44.13
CA GLN A 26 -8.95 -5.01 43.56
C GLN A 26 -9.76 -5.56 42.37
N ASP A 27 -11.09 -5.59 42.49
CA ASP A 27 -11.98 -6.02 41.40
C ASP A 27 -11.87 -5.09 40.18
N HIS A 28 -11.78 -3.78 40.39
CA HIS A 28 -11.54 -2.81 39.32
C HIS A 28 -10.19 -3.05 38.64
N ARG A 29 -9.11 -3.20 39.42
CA ARG A 29 -7.77 -3.45 38.89
C ARG A 29 -7.73 -4.74 38.05
N ARG A 30 -8.38 -5.80 38.51
CA ARG A 30 -8.52 -7.05 37.76
C ARG A 30 -9.24 -6.82 36.43
N LYS A 31 -10.39 -6.12 36.44
CA LYS A 31 -11.14 -5.80 35.21
C LYS A 31 -10.33 -4.95 34.23
N VAL A 32 -9.55 -3.98 34.71
CA VAL A 32 -8.67 -3.17 33.86
C VAL A 32 -7.56 -4.02 33.24
N GLN A 33 -6.98 -4.93 34.01
CA GLN A 33 -5.89 -5.79 33.54
C GLN A 33 -6.38 -6.87 32.55
N GLU A 34 -7.59 -7.39 32.75
CA GLU A 34 -8.21 -8.40 31.89
C GLU A 34 -8.92 -7.81 30.66
N ALA A 35 -9.11 -6.48 30.63
CA ALA A 35 -9.79 -5.80 29.54
C ALA A 35 -9.08 -6.07 28.20
N GLN A 36 -9.80 -6.71 27.28
CA GLN A 36 -9.34 -6.89 25.92
C GLN A 36 -9.62 -5.64 25.09
N PRO A 37 -8.72 -5.26 24.16
CA PRO A 37 -8.99 -4.18 23.22
C PRO A 37 -10.21 -4.54 22.35
N LEU A 38 -11.19 -3.63 22.29
CA LEU A 38 -12.40 -3.82 21.48
C LEU A 38 -12.11 -3.75 19.97
N VAL A 39 -11.04 -3.06 19.60
CA VAL A 39 -10.65 -2.82 18.21
C VAL A 39 -9.31 -3.49 17.96
N ASP A 40 -9.19 -4.10 16.77
CA ASP A 40 -7.91 -4.60 16.30
C ASP A 40 -6.92 -3.45 16.14
N THR A 41 -5.81 -3.51 16.88
CA THR A 41 -4.71 -2.55 16.83
C THR A 41 -3.49 -3.12 16.12
N ARG A 42 -3.61 -4.31 15.51
CA ARG A 42 -2.54 -4.92 14.73
C ARG A 42 -2.18 -4.03 13.55
N ALA A 43 -0.93 -4.15 13.12
CA ALA A 43 -0.48 -3.48 11.90
C ALA A 43 -1.38 -3.91 10.73
N PRO A 44 -1.90 -2.95 9.94
CA PRO A 44 -2.65 -3.27 8.74
C PRO A 44 -1.84 -4.20 7.83
N LEU A 45 -2.54 -5.12 7.14
CA LEU A 45 -1.88 -6.01 6.20
C LEU A 45 -1.13 -5.18 5.15
N THR A 46 0.11 -5.54 4.86
CA THR A 46 0.90 -4.91 3.80
C THR A 46 0.35 -5.34 2.44
N LEU A 47 -0.71 -4.66 1.99
CA LEU A 47 -1.33 -4.96 0.71
C LEU A 47 -0.37 -4.59 -0.43
N GLY A 48 -0.02 -5.55 -1.28
CA GLY A 48 0.96 -5.34 -2.36
C GLY A 48 0.62 -4.19 -3.32
N HIS A 49 -0.66 -3.83 -3.44
CA HIS A 49 -1.11 -2.67 -4.23
C HIS A 49 -0.76 -1.31 -3.62
N LEU A 50 -0.42 -1.25 -2.31
CA LEU A 50 0.10 -0.03 -1.67
C LEU A 50 1.56 0.23 -2.03
N HIS A 51 2.34 -0.84 -2.27
CA HIS A 51 3.75 -0.76 -2.62
C HIS A 51 3.98 -0.62 -4.14
N LEU A 52 3.02 -1.03 -4.96
CA LEU A 52 3.14 -1.05 -6.43
C LEU A 52 2.19 -0.06 -7.09
N LYS A 53 2.74 0.84 -7.92
CA LYS A 53 1.97 1.77 -8.76
C LYS A 53 1.42 1.06 -10.00
N LEU A 54 0.45 0.16 -9.82
CA LEU A 54 -0.05 -0.71 -10.89
C LEU A 54 -0.54 0.06 -12.13
N LYS A 55 -1.20 1.22 -11.93
CA LYS A 55 -1.63 2.08 -13.04
C LYS A 55 -0.45 2.58 -13.87
N LYS A 56 0.65 2.98 -13.22
CA LYS A 56 1.87 3.42 -13.89
C LYS A 56 2.50 2.27 -14.68
N LEU A 57 2.62 1.09 -14.05
CA LEU A 57 3.20 -0.10 -14.71
C LEU A 57 2.43 -0.49 -15.98
N LYS A 58 1.10 -0.57 -15.89
CA LYS A 58 0.26 -0.88 -17.06
C LYS A 58 0.41 0.14 -18.20
N LEU A 59 0.54 1.42 -17.85
CA LEU A 59 0.73 2.48 -18.85
C LEU A 59 2.09 2.37 -19.54
N GLU A 60 3.16 2.12 -18.79
CA GLU A 60 4.50 1.92 -19.34
C GLU A 60 4.57 0.64 -20.21
N GLU A 61 3.92 -0.44 -19.79
CA GLU A 61 3.80 -1.66 -20.60
C GLU A 61 3.11 -1.39 -21.94
N GLY A 62 2.02 -0.61 -21.95
CA GLY A 62 1.35 -0.19 -23.17
C GLY A 62 2.25 0.66 -24.09
N ARG A 63 3.01 1.61 -23.52
CA ARG A 63 3.97 2.43 -24.27
C ARG A 63 5.06 1.58 -24.91
N LEU A 64 5.64 0.64 -24.14
CA LEU A 64 6.68 -0.27 -24.63
C LEU A 64 6.15 -1.19 -25.73
N SER A 65 4.93 -1.70 -25.60
CA SER A 65 4.29 -2.55 -26.63
C SER A 65 4.12 -1.83 -27.98
N VAL A 66 3.75 -0.54 -27.95
CA VAL A 66 3.68 0.29 -29.17
C VAL A 66 5.06 0.47 -29.78
N ILE A 67 6.06 0.84 -28.97
CA ILE A 67 7.45 1.01 -29.42
C ILE A 67 7.99 -0.28 -30.05
N ASP A 68 7.76 -1.43 -29.43
CA ASP A 68 8.23 -2.72 -29.94
C ASP A 68 7.56 -3.11 -31.26
N ARG A 69 6.26 -2.84 -31.40
CA ARG A 69 5.54 -3.03 -32.66
C ARG A 69 6.13 -2.15 -33.77
N ASP A 70 6.36 -0.87 -33.48
CA ASP A 70 6.88 0.08 -34.46
C ASP A 70 8.33 -0.24 -34.85
N ASN A 71 9.16 -0.64 -33.89
CA ASN A 71 10.52 -1.10 -34.14
C ASN A 71 10.54 -2.33 -35.06
N ARG A 72 9.66 -3.31 -34.83
CA ARG A 72 9.54 -4.48 -35.72
C ARG A 72 9.15 -4.06 -37.14
N LEU A 73 8.16 -3.18 -37.28
CA LEU A 73 7.71 -2.69 -38.58
C LEU A 73 8.82 -1.91 -39.30
N LEU A 74 9.58 -1.09 -38.58
CA LEU A 74 10.72 -0.35 -39.12
C LEU A 74 11.80 -1.31 -39.62
N LEU A 75 12.16 -2.32 -38.83
CA LEU A 75 13.15 -3.34 -39.20
C LEU A 75 12.73 -4.11 -40.46
N GLU A 76 11.46 -4.50 -40.56
CA GLU A 76 10.92 -5.14 -41.77
C GLU A 76 11.07 -4.26 -43.02
N LYS A 77 10.75 -2.96 -42.89
CA LYS A 77 10.87 -1.99 -43.99
C LYS A 77 12.32 -1.77 -44.40
N VAL A 78 13.22 -1.57 -43.44
CA VAL A 78 14.65 -1.39 -43.71
C VAL A 78 15.23 -2.65 -44.36
N SER A 79 14.90 -3.84 -43.85
CA SER A 79 15.30 -5.11 -44.46
C SER A 79 14.81 -5.26 -45.91
N CYS A 80 13.57 -4.83 -46.20
CA CYS A 80 13.02 -4.81 -47.56
C CYS A 80 13.87 -3.93 -48.48
N ILE A 81 14.14 -2.68 -48.07
CA ILE A 81 14.91 -1.69 -48.83
C ILE A 81 16.35 -2.17 -49.08
N MET A 82 17.00 -2.72 -48.05
CA MET A 82 18.35 -3.26 -48.16
C MET A 82 18.42 -4.41 -49.17
N ARG A 83 17.43 -5.32 -49.14
CA ARG A 83 17.35 -6.43 -50.11
C ARG A 83 17.12 -5.96 -51.54
N THR A 84 16.30 -4.93 -51.75
CA THR A 84 16.03 -4.39 -53.09
C THR A 84 17.10 -3.40 -53.58
N ARG A 85 18.14 -3.12 -52.78
CA ARG A 85 19.22 -2.16 -53.09
C ARG A 85 18.69 -0.79 -53.54
N GLY A 86 17.55 -0.36 -53.02
CA GLY A 86 16.91 0.90 -53.41
C GLY A 86 16.25 0.89 -54.79
N GLN A 87 16.15 -0.25 -55.50
CA GLN A 87 15.30 -0.34 -56.69
C GLN A 87 13.83 -0.30 -56.26
N ALA A 88 13.17 0.81 -56.56
CA ALA A 88 11.72 0.89 -56.56
C ALA A 88 11.21 0.10 -57.76
N SER A 89 10.95 -1.20 -57.60
CA SER A 89 10.17 -1.91 -58.61
C SER A 89 8.83 -1.17 -58.75
N SER A 90 8.37 -0.97 -59.98
CA SER A 90 7.23 -0.12 -60.37
C SER A 90 5.87 -0.58 -59.82
N ARG A 91 5.85 -1.37 -58.75
CA ARG A 91 4.66 -1.77 -58.02
C ARG A 91 5.00 -2.10 -56.56
N SER A 92 5.17 -1.05 -55.75
CA SER A 92 4.85 -1.05 -54.31
C SER A 92 5.17 -2.35 -53.53
N ALA A 93 6.41 -2.85 -53.61
CA ALA A 93 6.80 -4.09 -52.93
C ALA A 93 6.87 -3.94 -51.39
N CYS A 94 7.29 -2.77 -50.89
CA CYS A 94 7.48 -2.55 -49.44
C CYS A 94 6.32 -1.79 -48.76
N THR A 95 5.31 -1.29 -49.50
CA THR A 95 4.22 -0.45 -48.94
C THR A 95 2.88 -1.17 -48.75
N ARG A 96 2.81 -2.49 -48.93
CA ARG A 96 1.55 -3.25 -48.84
C ARG A 96 1.39 -4.02 -47.52
N ARG A 97 1.36 -3.34 -46.37
CA ARG A 97 0.57 -3.80 -45.22
C ARG A 97 -0.12 -2.61 -44.56
N ARG A 98 -1.45 -2.68 -44.66
CA ARG A 98 -2.49 -1.74 -44.24
C ARG A 98 -2.27 -1.27 -42.80
N TRP A 99 -2.38 0.03 -42.60
CA TRP A 99 -2.47 0.66 -41.29
C TRP A 99 -3.83 0.30 -40.67
N GLY A 100 -3.81 -0.30 -39.51
CA GLY A 100 -4.97 -0.55 -38.64
C GLY A 100 -4.46 -1.02 -37.28
N ASN A 101 -4.98 -0.59 -36.14
CA ASN A 101 -6.05 0.36 -35.84
C ASN A 101 -5.48 1.67 -35.30
#